data_AF-A0A5N8ZAP9-F1
#
_entry.id   AF-A0A5N8ZAP9-F1
#
_cell.length_a   1.000
_cell.length_b   1.000
_cell.length_c   1.000
_cell.angle_alpha   90.00
_cell.angle_beta   90.00
_cell.angle_gamma   90.00
#
_symmetry.space_group_name_H-M   'P 1'
#
loop_
_entity.id
_entity.type
_entity.pdbx_description
1 polymer ?
#
loop_
_entity_poly.entity_id
_entity_poly.type
_entity_poly.pdbx_seq_one_letter_code
_entity_poly.pdbx_strand_id
1 'polypeptide(L)'
;MEISFIGWIHTILGTLAILIAIFIIATQGFITVKNSLGKFYLIATAITAATALMLYKNGGFNLAHLLAVFTLIAIFLGLASEKYNILGISKYLQAMSYTGSVLFHLIPGIAEVNKRLPLDNPMGLS
;
A
#
# COMPACT_ATOMS: atom_id res chain seq x y z
N MET A 1 -3.68 -4.18 25.14
CA MET A 1 -3.71 -3.07 24.19
C MET A 1 -4.76 -3.42 23.15
N GLU A 2 -5.94 -2.80 23.22
CA GLU A 2 -7.01 -3.09 22.27
C GLU A 2 -6.75 -2.36 20.95
N ILE A 3 -6.90 -3.05 19.82
CA ILE A 3 -6.78 -2.42 18.51
C ILE A 3 -8.06 -1.63 18.24
N SER A 4 -7.91 -0.32 18.05
CA SER A 4 -9.02 0.55 17.67
C SER A 4 -9.71 0.07 16.38
N PHE A 5 -10.99 0.38 16.20
CA PHE A 5 -11.74 0.02 14.99
C PHE A 5 -11.04 0.45 13.69
N ILE A 6 -10.48 1.67 13.67
CA ILE A 6 -9.71 2.18 12.52
C ILE A 6 -8.42 1.39 12.29
N GLY A 7 -7.79 0.90 13.37
CA GLY A 7 -6.64 0.01 13.30
C GLY A 7 -6.98 -1.33 12.66
N TRP A 8 -8.12 -1.92 12.99
CA TRP A 8 -8.59 -3.16 12.34
C TRP A 8 -8.83 -2.96 10.83
N ILE A 9 -9.47 -1.85 10.45
CA ILE A 9 -9.66 -1.50 9.03
C ILE A 9 -8.31 -1.38 8.33
N HIS A 10 -7.38 -0.63 8.91
CA HIS A 10 -6.03 -0.43 8.36
C HIS A 10 -5.32 -1.76 8.14
N THR A 11 -5.29 -2.63 9.15
CA THR A 11 -4.59 -3.92 9.07
C THR A 11 -5.22 -4.86 8.06
N ILE A 12 -6.54 -5.08 8.10
CA ILE A 12 -7.21 -6.04 7.21
C ILE A 12 -7.11 -5.58 5.75
N LEU A 13 -7.41 -4.31 5.47
CA LEU A 13 -7.34 -3.80 4.10
C LEU A 13 -5.90 -3.71 3.60
N GLY A 14 -4.94 -3.36 4.45
CA GLY A 14 -3.53 -3.30 4.09
C GLY A 14 -2.99 -4.66 3.67
N THR A 15 -3.24 -5.70 4.47
CA THR A 15 -2.84 -7.06 4.15
C THR A 15 -3.50 -7.56 2.85
N LEU A 16 -4.82 -7.38 2.71
CA LEU A 16 -5.52 -7.78 1.48
C LEU A 16 -5.00 -7.04 0.25
N ALA A 17 -4.74 -5.73 0.37
CA ALA A 17 -4.21 -4.93 -0.72
C ALA A 17 -2.84 -5.45 -1.20
N ILE A 18 -1.93 -5.75 -0.27
CA ILE A 18 -0.60 -6.29 -0.60
C ILE A 18 -0.72 -7.67 -1.28
N LEU A 19 -1.55 -8.57 -0.76
CA LEU A 19 -1.76 -9.90 -1.35
C LEU A 19 -2.31 -9.80 -2.78
N ILE A 20 -3.30 -8.93 -3.00
CA ILE A 20 -3.88 -8.70 -4.33
C ILE A 20 -2.86 -8.04 -5.26
N ALA A 21 -2.06 -7.10 -4.78
CA ALA A 21 -1.00 -6.48 -5.59
C ALA A 21 0.01 -7.51 -6.09
N ILE A 22 0.50 -8.37 -5.18
CA ILE A 22 1.42 -9.46 -5.51
C ILE A 22 0.78 -10.41 -6.53
N PHE A 23 -0.48 -10.80 -6.30
CA PHE A 23 -1.21 -11.66 -7.22
C PHE A 23 -1.35 -11.04 -8.62
N ILE A 24 -1.72 -9.76 -8.73
CA ILE A 24 -1.82 -9.06 -10.01
C ILE A 24 -0.47 -8.98 -10.70
N ILE A 25 0.60 -8.61 -9.98
CA ILE A 25 1.94 -8.50 -10.56
C ILE A 25 2.43 -9.86 -11.05
N ALA A 26 2.22 -10.93 -10.29
CA ALA A 26 2.64 -12.28 -10.64
C ALA A 26 1.87 -12.87 -11.84
N THR A 27 0.59 -12.50 -12.02
CA THR A 27 -0.28 -13.10 -13.06
C THR A 27 -0.51 -12.21 -14.27
N GLN A 28 -0.54 -10.89 -14.11
CA GLN A 28 -0.87 -9.90 -15.13
C GLN A 28 0.30 -8.97 -15.48
N GLY A 29 1.36 -8.94 -14.65
CA GLY A 29 2.57 -8.14 -14.87
C GLY A 29 2.45 -6.65 -14.50
N PHE A 30 1.24 -6.07 -14.54
CA PHE A 30 1.02 -4.67 -14.18
C PHE A 30 -0.36 -4.43 -13.57
N ILE A 31 -0.48 -3.36 -12.80
CA ILE A 31 -1.72 -2.93 -12.15
C ILE A 31 -2.46 -1.94 -13.05
N THR A 32 -3.79 -2.06 -13.15
CA THR A 32 -4.66 -1.14 -13.89
C THR A 32 -6.02 -1.00 -13.23
N VAL A 33 -6.59 0.21 -13.26
CA VAL A 33 -7.95 0.50 -12.79
C VAL A 33 -9.02 -0.11 -13.71
N LYS A 34 -8.67 -0.69 -14.86
CA LYS A 34 -9.64 -1.31 -15.77
C LYS A 34 -10.15 -2.66 -15.25
N ASN A 35 -9.31 -3.41 -14.53
CA ASN A 35 -9.67 -4.69 -13.93
C ASN A 35 -10.24 -4.49 -12.51
N SER A 36 -11.24 -5.29 -12.13
CA SER A 36 -11.82 -5.33 -10.78
C SER A 36 -10.77 -5.54 -9.68
N LEU A 37 -9.77 -6.42 -9.89
CA LEU A 37 -8.72 -6.65 -8.90
C LEU A 37 -7.82 -5.41 -8.71
N GLY A 38 -7.46 -4.74 -9.80
CA GLY A 38 -6.67 -3.50 -9.74
C GLY A 38 -7.46 -2.36 -9.08
N LYS A 39 -8.75 -2.20 -9.40
CA LYS A 39 -9.63 -1.26 -8.69
C LYS A 39 -9.66 -1.55 -7.19
N PHE A 40 -9.85 -2.80 -6.80
CA PHE A 40 -9.86 -3.21 -5.41
C PHE A 40 -8.54 -2.86 -4.71
N TYR A 41 -7.40 -3.22 -5.31
CA TYR A 41 -6.08 -2.87 -4.79
C TYR A 41 -5.92 -1.36 -4.55
N LEU A 42 -6.29 -0.53 -5.54
CA LEU A 42 -6.15 0.92 -5.46
C LEU A 42 -7.02 1.53 -4.36
N ILE A 43 -8.29 1.09 -4.27
CA ILE A 43 -9.23 1.57 -3.24
C ILE A 43 -8.77 1.13 -1.85
N ALA A 44 -8.46 -0.16 -1.67
CA ALA A 44 -8.01 -0.71 -0.40
C ALA A 44 -6.71 -0.05 0.06
N THR A 45 -5.76 0.18 -0.85
CA THR A 45 -4.49 0.87 -0.55
C THR A 45 -4.73 2.33 -0.18
N ALA A 46 -5.62 3.04 -0.89
CA ALA A 46 -5.94 4.43 -0.56
C ALA A 46 -6.57 4.56 0.83
N ILE A 47 -7.51 3.67 1.18
CA ILE A 47 -8.13 3.62 2.51
C ILE A 47 -7.06 3.29 3.56
N THR A 48 -6.20 2.31 3.30
CA THR A 48 -5.13 1.91 4.23
C THR A 48 -4.15 3.06 4.49
N ALA A 49 -3.71 3.78 3.44
CA ALA A 49 -2.84 4.93 3.58
C ALA A 49 -3.52 6.09 4.33
N ALA A 50 -4.80 6.38 4.03
CA ALA A 50 -5.55 7.40 4.74
C ALA A 50 -5.73 7.07 6.23
N THR A 51 -6.04 5.81 6.56
CA THR A 51 -6.17 5.36 7.95
C THR A 51 -4.82 5.37 8.69
N ALA A 52 -3.70 5.08 8.01
CA ALA A 52 -2.36 5.25 8.57
C ALA A 52 -2.12 6.70 9.01
N LEU A 53 -2.51 7.67 8.17
CA LEU A 53 -2.43 9.10 8.50
C LEU A 53 -3.40 9.51 9.60
N MET A 54 -4.51 8.81 9.83
CA MET A 54 -5.38 9.10 10.98
C MET A 54 -4.80 8.57 12.30
N LEU A 55 -4.03 7.48 12.23
CA LEU A 55 -3.44 6.80 13.38
C LEU A 55 -2.18 7.50 13.95
N TYR A 56 -1.58 8.48 13.26
CA TYR A 56 -0.36 9.16 13.74
C TYR A 56 -0.55 9.81 15.12
N LYS A 57 -1.79 10.14 15.50
CA LYS A 57 -2.12 10.71 16.82
C LYS A 57 -1.66 9.84 18.00
N ASN A 58 -1.43 8.55 17.78
CA ASN A 58 -1.02 7.60 18.82
C ASN A 58 0.52 7.47 18.99
N GLY A 59 1.33 8.20 18.22
CA GLY A 59 2.79 8.09 18.29
C GLY A 59 3.59 9.16 17.52
N GLY A 60 2.94 10.21 17.02
CA GLY A 60 3.56 11.26 16.21
C GLY A 60 3.71 10.92 14.72
N PHE A 61 3.99 11.95 13.92
CA PHE A 61 4.31 11.77 12.50
C PHE A 61 5.72 11.19 12.35
N ASN A 62 5.87 10.20 11.48
CA ASN A 62 7.13 9.46 11.28
C ASN A 62 7.26 9.02 9.81
N LEU A 63 8.32 8.28 9.49
CA LEU A 63 8.62 7.86 8.12
C LEU A 63 7.52 6.99 7.48
N ALA A 64 6.79 6.18 8.26
CA ALA A 64 5.67 5.39 7.76
C ALA A 64 4.51 6.27 7.28
N HIS A 65 4.26 7.39 7.96
CA HIS A 65 3.26 8.37 7.54
C HIS A 65 3.69 9.10 6.27
N LEU A 66 4.98 9.46 6.15
CA LEU A 66 5.50 10.04 4.92
C LEU A 66 5.34 9.08 3.73
N LEU A 67 5.62 7.79 3.93
CA LEU A 67 5.40 6.76 2.91
C LEU A 67 3.90 6.62 2.58
N ALA A 68 2.99 6.73 3.55
CA ALA A 68 1.55 6.77 3.27
C ALA A 68 1.14 7.95 2.39
N VAL A 69 1.72 9.13 2.59
CA VAL A 69 1.52 10.29 1.68
C VAL A 69 2.02 9.99 0.28
N PHE A 70 3.22 9.43 0.14
CA PHE A 70 3.75 9.05 -1.17
C PHE A 70 2.91 7.97 -1.86
N THR A 71 2.35 7.01 -1.11
CA THR A 71 1.40 6.03 -1.64
C THR A 71 0.18 6.69 -2.25
N LEU A 72 -0.42 7.68 -1.56
CA LEU A 72 -1.57 8.42 -2.07
C LEU A 72 -1.24 9.24 -3.33
N ILE A 73 -0.09 9.92 -3.33
CA ILE A 73 0.40 10.65 -4.50
C ILE A 73 0.59 9.71 -5.68
N ALA A 74 1.22 8.55 -5.45
CA ALA A 74 1.45 7.54 -6.47
C ALA A 74 0.14 7.00 -7.06
N ILE A 75 -0.86 6.69 -6.22
CA ILE A 75 -2.19 6.28 -6.71
C ILE A 75 -2.83 7.39 -7.55
N PHE A 76 -2.78 8.64 -7.09
CA PHE A 76 -3.35 9.77 -7.80
C PHE A 76 -2.69 9.97 -9.17
N LEU A 77 -1.35 9.95 -9.22
CA LEU A 77 -0.60 10.06 -10.48
C LEU A 77 -0.89 8.89 -11.43
N GLY A 78 -0.98 7.66 -10.91
CA GLY A 78 -1.33 6.49 -11.73
C GLY A 78 -2.73 6.60 -12.32
N LEU A 79 -3.72 7.02 -11.53
CA LEU A 79 -5.10 7.24 -11.99
C LEU A 79 -5.18 8.38 -13.01
N ALA A 80 -4.50 9.50 -12.75
CA ALA A 80 -4.43 10.62 -13.68
C ALA A 80 -3.79 10.19 -15.00
N SER A 81 -2.72 9.40 -14.93
CA SER A 81 -2.05 8.86 -16.11
C SER A 81 -2.94 7.91 -16.91
N GLU A 82 -3.69 7.02 -16.26
CA GLU A 82 -4.66 6.15 -16.96
C GLU A 82 -5.79 6.94 -17.63
N LYS A 83 -6.23 8.02 -17.00
CA LYS A 83 -7.35 8.84 -17.50
C LYS A 83 -6.92 9.72 -18.68
N TYR A 84 -5.74 10.33 -18.59
CA TYR A 84 -5.23 11.27 -19.59
C TYR A 84 -4.10 10.59 -20.37
N ASN A 85 -4.46 9.93 -21.48
CA ASN A 85 -3.50 9.26 -22.36
C ASN A 85 -2.68 10.29 -23.17
N ILE A 86 -1.75 10.97 -22.50
CA ILE A 86 -0.88 11.97 -23.12
C ILE A 86 0.31 11.25 -23.75
N LEU A 87 0.37 11.28 -25.09
CA LEU A 87 1.56 10.98 -25.90
C LEU A 87 2.21 9.58 -25.71
N GLY A 88 1.47 8.58 -25.21
CA GLY A 88 1.96 7.20 -25.06
C GLY A 88 2.96 6.97 -23.92
N ILE A 89 3.41 8.03 -23.23
CA ILE A 89 4.24 7.95 -22.00
C ILE A 89 3.38 7.59 -20.78
N SER A 90 2.08 7.91 -20.83
CA SER A 90 1.13 7.68 -19.75
C SER A 90 1.10 6.23 -19.25
N LYS A 91 1.32 5.23 -20.12
CA LYS A 91 1.41 3.81 -19.70
C LYS A 91 2.62 3.52 -18.79
N TYR A 92 3.75 4.17 -19.05
CA TYR A 92 4.97 4.00 -18.24
C TYR A 92 4.81 4.75 -16.91
N LEU A 93 4.27 5.97 -16.94
CA LEU A 93 4.01 6.74 -15.74
C LEU A 93 2.98 6.04 -14.84
N GLN A 94 1.95 5.43 -15.42
CA GLN A 94 1.00 4.58 -14.71
C GLN A 94 1.71 3.41 -14.03
N ALA A 95 2.48 2.61 -14.80
CA ALA A 95 3.14 1.44 -14.28
C ALA A 95 4.14 1.79 -13.16
N MET A 96 4.91 2.87 -13.34
CA MET A 96 5.83 3.40 -12.33
C MET A 96 5.06 3.84 -11.08
N SER A 97 3.96 4.57 -11.25
CA SER A 97 3.17 5.10 -10.15
C SER A 97 2.54 3.97 -9.32
N TYR A 98 1.87 3.00 -9.94
CA TYR A 98 1.26 1.92 -9.17
C TYR A 98 2.27 0.94 -8.59
N THR A 99 3.38 0.66 -9.29
CA THR A 99 4.46 -0.14 -8.69
C THR A 99 5.07 0.61 -7.50
N GLY A 100 5.24 1.93 -7.62
CA GLY A 100 5.66 2.80 -6.53
C GLY A 100 4.68 2.77 -5.35
N SER A 101 3.37 2.79 -5.59
CA SER A 101 2.39 2.67 -4.51
C SER A 101 2.45 1.31 -3.80
N VAL A 102 2.74 0.22 -4.52
CA VAL A 102 2.99 -1.09 -3.89
C VAL A 102 4.22 -1.01 -2.99
N LEU A 103 5.33 -0.47 -3.49
CA LEU A 103 6.57 -0.34 -2.75
C LEU A 103 6.40 0.48 -1.46
N PHE A 104 5.79 1.66 -1.56
CA PHE A 104 5.58 2.54 -0.41
C PHE A 104 4.60 1.96 0.62
N HIS A 105 3.66 1.12 0.20
CA HIS A 105 2.78 0.38 1.11
C HIS A 105 3.52 -0.80 1.78
N LEU A 106 4.39 -1.50 1.06
CA LEU A 106 5.08 -2.69 1.56
C LEU A 106 6.14 -2.36 2.62
N ILE A 107 6.90 -1.27 2.45
CA ILE A 107 8.03 -0.90 3.32
C ILE A 107 7.59 -0.77 4.80
N PRO A 108 6.54 0.01 5.15
CA PRO A 108 6.06 0.09 6.53
C PRO A 108 5.56 -1.25 7.06
N GLY A 109 4.88 -2.05 6.23
CA GLY A 109 4.35 -3.35 6.62
C GLY A 109 5.46 -4.33 7.03
N ILE A 110 6.53 -4.43 6.22
CA ILE A 110 7.69 -5.27 6.54
C ILE A 110 8.40 -4.74 7.79
N ALA A 111 8.59 -3.42 7.89
CA ALA A 111 9.24 -2.81 9.05
C ALA A 111 8.48 -3.09 10.36
N GLU A 112 7.15 -3.08 10.31
CA GLU A 112 6.29 -3.39 11.46
C GLU A 112 6.37 -4.86 11.85
N VAL A 113 6.34 -5.79 10.88
CA VAL A 113 6.52 -7.23 11.15
C VAL A 113 7.88 -7.48 11.79
N ASN A 114 8.95 -6.92 11.23
CA ASN A 114 10.32 -7.12 11.75
C ASN A 114 10.50 -6.56 13.16
N LYS A 115 9.79 -5.48 13.53
CA LYS A 115 9.83 -4.94 14.91
C LYS A 115 9.15 -5.84 15.94
N ARG A 116 8.24 -6.73 15.50
CA ARG A 116 7.47 -7.62 16.39
C ARG A 116 8.11 -8.99 16.56
N LEU A 117 9.11 -9.34 15.75
CA LEU A 117 9.84 -10.60 15.88
C LEU A 117 10.90 -10.50 17.00
N PRO A 118 11.00 -11.49 17.90
CA PRO A 118 12.10 -11.56 18.87
C PRO A 118 13.45 -11.70 18.14
N LEU A 119 14.46 -10.95 18.57
CA LEU A 119 15.79 -11.02 17.94
C LEU A 119 16.49 -12.36 18.17
N ASP A 120 16.18 -13.00 19.30
CA ASP A 120 16.72 -14.26 19.79
C ASP A 120 15.94 -15.50 19.30
N ASN A 121 14.66 -15.33 18.93
CA ASN A 121 13.85 -16.39 18.34
C ASN A 121 12.83 -15.84 17.31
N PRO A 122 13.28 -15.43 16.11
CA PRO A 122 12.44 -14.77 15.12
C PRO A 122 11.32 -15.65 14.55
N MET A 123 11.41 -16.98 14.68
CA MET A 123 10.33 -17.90 14.29
C MET A 123 9.48 -18.39 15.46
N GLY A 124 9.84 -18.03 16.70
CA GLY A 124 9.18 -18.55 17.90
C GLY A 124 9.27 -20.07 18.05
N LEU A 125 10.23 -20.72 17.39
CA LEU A 125 10.46 -22.16 17.48
C LEU A 125 11.29 -22.43 18.74
N SER A 126 10.69 -23.10 19.72
CA SER A 126 11.34 -23.53 20.97
C SER A 126 12.09 -24.85 20.77
#